data_AF-A0A060C229-F1
#
_entry.id   AF-A0A060C229-F1
#
_cell.length_a   1.000
_cell.length_b   1.000
_cell.length_c   1.000
_cell.angle_alpha   90.00
_cell.angle_beta   90.00
_cell.angle_gamma   90.00
#
_symmetry.space_group_name_H-M   'P 1'
#
loop_
_entity.id
_entity.type
_entity.pdbx_description
1 polymer ?
#
loop_
_entity_poly.entity_id
_entity_poly.type
_entity_poly.pdbx_seq_one_letter_code
_entity_poly.pdbx_strand_id
1 'polypeptide(L)'
;RVDIIPTSMVATMAAAESGWGTSKLARANNNLFGMKCAQSHCNNEPGKVKGYSHFDSVKESVDAYVATLNTHQAYQSFRQERAQLRQRDEELTAASLFIN
;
A
#
# COMPACT_ATOMS: atom_id res chain seq x y z
N ARG A 1 -11.21 7.66 9.05
CA ARG A 1 -11.85 6.42 9.54
C ARG A 1 -11.30 5.24 8.73
N VAL A 2 -10.97 4.13 9.39
CA VAL A 2 -10.56 2.88 8.71
C VAL A 2 -11.77 2.29 7.99
N ASP A 3 -11.63 1.92 6.72
CA ASP A 3 -12.67 1.25 5.91
C ASP A 3 -11.99 0.23 4.97
N ILE A 4 -12.79 -0.63 4.35
CA ILE A 4 -12.36 -1.64 3.38
C ILE A 4 -11.77 -0.94 2.15
N ILE A 5 -10.65 -1.48 1.66
CA ILE A 5 -10.07 -1.15 0.36
C ILE A 5 -10.42 -2.30 -0.59
N PRO A 6 -10.92 -2.04 -1.81
CA PRO A 6 -11.22 -3.11 -2.75
C PRO A 6 -9.99 -3.97 -3.05
N THR A 7 -10.11 -5.29 -2.94
CA THR A 7 -8.98 -6.21 -3.12
C THR A 7 -8.35 -6.09 -4.51
N SER A 8 -9.17 -5.90 -5.55
CA SER A 8 -8.69 -5.71 -6.92
C SER A 8 -7.84 -4.45 -7.06
N MET A 9 -8.16 -3.38 -6.34
CA MET A 9 -7.37 -2.15 -6.31
C MET A 9 -5.98 -2.40 -5.72
N VAL A 10 -5.92 -3.06 -4.56
CA VAL A 10 -4.64 -3.40 -3.91
C VAL A 10 -3.79 -4.33 -4.78
N ALA A 11 -4.41 -5.32 -5.44
CA ALA A 11 -3.73 -6.24 -6.33
C ALA A 11 -3.15 -5.54 -7.58
N THR A 12 -3.91 -4.64 -8.21
CA THR A 12 -3.43 -3.85 -9.35
C THR A 12 -2.28 -2.93 -8.96
N MET A 13 -2.39 -2.23 -7.83
CA MET A 13 -1.31 -1.38 -7.31
C MET A 13 -0.05 -2.21 -7.00
N ALA A 14 -0.22 -3.36 -6.33
CA ALA A 14 0.88 -4.26 -6.06
C ALA A 14 1.59 -4.70 -7.34
N ALA A 15 0.84 -5.11 -8.37
CA ALA A 15 1.41 -5.49 -9.66
C ALA A 15 2.15 -4.33 -10.34
N ALA A 16 1.57 -3.13 -10.36
CA ALA A 16 2.17 -1.95 -10.98
C ALA A 16 3.47 -1.52 -10.27
N GLU A 17 3.42 -1.33 -8.94
CA GLU A 17 4.54 -0.81 -8.16
C GLU A 17 5.70 -1.80 -8.01
N SER A 18 5.41 -3.10 -8.04
CA SER A 18 6.42 -4.15 -7.90
C SER A 18 6.93 -4.73 -9.21
N GLY A 19 6.39 -4.30 -10.35
CA GLY A 19 6.64 -4.93 -11.65
C GLY A 19 6.25 -6.40 -11.64
N TRP A 20 5.00 -6.70 -11.27
CA TRP A 20 4.47 -8.06 -11.11
C TRP A 20 5.29 -8.91 -10.12
N GLY A 21 5.78 -8.29 -9.05
CA GLY A 21 6.58 -8.93 -8.00
C GLY A 21 8.05 -9.19 -8.37
N THR A 22 8.50 -8.77 -9.55
CA THR A 22 9.85 -9.10 -10.05
C THR A 22 10.92 -8.10 -9.60
N SER A 23 10.52 -6.91 -9.14
CA SER A 23 11.47 -5.88 -8.73
C SER A 23 12.42 -6.38 -7.64
N LYS A 24 13.64 -5.82 -7.61
CA LYS A 24 14.63 -6.17 -6.59
C LYS A 24 14.10 -5.89 -5.19
N LEU A 25 13.39 -4.78 -5.00
CA LEU A 25 12.81 -4.41 -3.71
C LEU A 25 11.71 -5.39 -3.27
N ALA A 26 10.83 -5.78 -4.19
CA ALA A 26 9.78 -6.75 -3.90
C ALA A 26 10.36 -8.09 -3.43
N ARG A 27 11.37 -8.62 -4.14
CA ARG A 27 11.99 -9.92 -3.81
C ARG A 27 12.90 -9.89 -2.59
N ALA A 28 13.69 -8.82 -2.42
CA ALA A 28 14.65 -8.75 -1.33
C ALA A 28 14.00 -8.34 -0.01
N ASN A 29 13.06 -7.40 -0.04
CA ASN A 29 12.48 -6.78 1.15
C ASN A 29 11.03 -7.20 1.42
N ASN A 30 10.43 -8.06 0.59
CA ASN A 30 9.00 -8.32 0.58
C ASN A 30 8.16 -7.03 0.44
N ASN A 31 8.70 -5.97 -0.16
CA ASN A 31 8.08 -4.64 -0.18
C ASN A 31 7.54 -4.33 -1.58
N LEU A 32 6.23 -4.55 -1.76
CA LEU A 32 5.58 -4.42 -3.07
C LEU A 32 5.30 -2.97 -3.48
N PHE A 33 5.25 -2.05 -2.51
CA PHE A 33 4.71 -0.70 -2.70
C PHE A 33 5.76 0.41 -2.54
N GLY A 34 7.05 0.06 -2.58
CA GLY A 34 8.11 1.05 -2.47
C GLY A 34 8.15 1.79 -1.14
N MET A 35 7.63 1.19 -0.06
CA MET A 35 7.48 1.89 1.23
C MET A 35 8.85 2.29 1.77
N LYS A 36 9.08 3.60 1.87
CA LYS A 36 10.29 4.15 2.45
C LYS A 36 10.34 3.84 3.94
N CYS A 37 11.55 3.62 4.41
CA CYS A 37 11.75 3.32 5.81
C CYS A 37 11.58 4.59 6.66
N ALA A 38 10.70 4.55 7.67
CA ALA A 38 10.71 5.50 8.77
C ALA A 38 11.78 5.07 9.77
N GLN A 39 12.51 6.04 10.34
CA GLN A 39 13.80 5.86 11.05
C GLN A 39 13.86 4.72 12.10
N SER A 40 12.73 4.23 12.64
CA SER A 40 12.66 3.15 13.63
C SER A 40 12.65 1.72 13.07
N HIS A 41 12.36 1.49 11.78
CA HIS A 41 12.24 0.13 11.18
C HIS A 41 13.30 -0.17 10.12
N CYS A 42 14.37 0.62 10.08
CA CYS A 42 15.45 0.47 9.10
C CYS A 42 16.50 -0.49 9.63
N ASN A 43 16.15 -1.77 9.79
CA ASN A 43 17.19 -2.76 10.00
C ASN A 43 17.97 -2.88 8.70
N ASN A 44 19.24 -2.48 8.73
CA ASN A 44 20.17 -2.66 7.63
C ASN A 44 20.61 -4.13 7.56
N GLU A 45 19.65 -5.00 7.28
CA GLU A 45 19.90 -6.44 7.16
C GLU A 45 20.65 -6.74 5.84
N PRO A 46 21.68 -7.60 5.86
CA PRO A 46 22.39 -8.00 4.66
C PRO A 46 21.45 -8.51 3.56
N GLY A 47 21.67 -8.07 2.32
CA GLY A 47 20.85 -8.48 1.17
C GLY A 47 19.58 -7.65 0.95
N LYS A 48 19.18 -6.79 1.89
CA LYS A 48 18.04 -5.87 1.73
C LYS A 48 18.42 -4.59 0.99
N VAL A 49 17.46 -4.02 0.27
CA VAL A 49 17.59 -2.70 -0.36
C VAL A 49 17.50 -1.62 0.72
N LYS A 50 18.55 -0.80 0.83
CA LYS A 50 18.65 0.28 1.82
C LYS A 50 17.64 1.39 1.55
N GLY A 51 17.18 2.05 2.61
CA GLY A 51 16.25 3.19 2.55
C GLY A 51 14.77 2.81 2.41
N TYR A 52 14.47 1.51 2.33
CA TYR A 52 13.12 0.98 2.23
C TYR A 52 12.83 0.05 3.40
N SER A 53 11.56 -0.02 3.79
CA SER A 53 11.11 -1.01 4.77
C SER A 53 11.35 -2.42 4.25
N HIS A 54 11.64 -3.34 5.17
CA HIS A 54 11.61 -4.78 4.93
C HIS A 54 10.47 -5.37 5.75
N PHE A 55 9.86 -6.42 5.23
CA PHE A 55 8.75 -7.13 5.86
C PHE A 55 9.09 -8.62 5.93
N ASP A 56 8.58 -9.31 6.95
CA ASP A 56 8.81 -10.74 7.11
C ASP A 56 8.03 -11.54 6.05
N SER A 57 6.96 -10.95 5.53
CA SER A 57 6.17 -11.54 4.44
C SER A 57 5.58 -10.49 3.50
N VAL A 58 5.19 -10.93 2.29
CA VAL A 58 4.41 -10.12 1.35
C VAL A 58 3.10 -9.65 1.99
N LYS A 59 2.47 -10.49 2.81
CA LYS A 59 1.25 -10.14 3.54
C LYS A 59 1.45 -8.92 4.43
N GLU A 60 2.54 -8.85 5.18
CA GLU A 60 2.83 -7.69 6.04
C GLU A 60 3.03 -6.40 5.23
N SER A 61 3.66 -6.49 4.06
CA SER A 61 3.75 -5.33 3.15
C SER A 61 2.38 -4.85 2.68
N VAL A 62 1.47 -5.77 2.38
CA VAL A 62 0.09 -5.44 2.00
C VAL A 62 -0.66 -4.81 3.19
N ASP A 63 -0.54 -5.39 4.38
CA ASP A 63 -1.19 -4.86 5.59
C ASP A 63 -0.68 -3.44 5.91
N ALA A 64 0.63 -3.20 5.79
CA ALA A 64 1.24 -1.88 5.99
C ALA A 64 0.77 -0.85 4.96
N TYR A 65 0.64 -1.25 3.69
CA TYR A 65 0.13 -0.38 2.63
C TYR A 65 -1.36 -0.04 2.85
N VAL A 66 -2.20 -1.01 3.17
CA VAL A 66 -3.62 -0.79 3.49
C VAL A 66 -3.78 0.11 4.71
N ALA A 67 -2.93 -0.04 5.74
CA ALA A 67 -2.90 0.87 6.88
C ALA A 67 -2.53 2.31 6.45
N THR A 68 -1.57 2.45 5.55
CA THR A 68 -1.13 3.75 5.00
C THR A 68 -2.27 4.44 4.25
N LEU A 69 -2.99 3.74 3.37
CA LEU A 69 -4.17 4.28 2.67
C LEU A 69 -5.25 4.77 3.66
N ASN A 70 -5.41 4.06 4.77
CA ASN A 70 -6.42 4.37 5.78
C ASN A 70 -6.03 5.47 6.77
N THR A 71 -4.76 5.81 6.91
CA THR A 71 -4.29 6.69 8.01
C THR A 71 -3.42 7.86 7.54
N HIS A 72 -2.59 7.67 6.51
CA HIS A 72 -1.56 8.64 6.17
C HIS A 72 -2.14 9.92 5.53
N GLN A 73 -1.56 11.08 5.86
CA GLN A 73 -2.08 12.39 5.45
C GLN A 73 -2.16 12.56 3.93
N ALA A 74 -1.19 12.03 3.18
CA ALA A 74 -1.17 12.09 1.72
C ALA A 74 -2.42 11.45 1.07
N TYR A 75 -3.05 10.48 1.72
CA TYR A 75 -4.25 9.81 1.22
C TYR A 75 -5.56 10.40 1.77
N GLN A 76 -5.55 11.65 2.25
CA GLN A 76 -6.76 12.30 2.76
C GLN A 76 -7.85 12.38 1.69
N SER A 77 -7.53 12.81 0.47
CA SER A 77 -8.49 12.94 -0.63
C SER A 77 -9.13 11.59 -0.98
N PHE A 78 -8.32 10.53 -1.06
CA PHE A 78 -8.79 9.16 -1.25
C PHE A 78 -9.79 8.72 -0.17
N ARG A 79 -9.53 9.06 1.11
CA ARG A 79 -10.46 8.77 2.20
C ARG A 79 -11.74 9.60 2.14
N GLN A 80 -11.66 10.83 1.65
CA GLN A 80 -12.83 11.69 1.45
C GLN A 80 -13.72 11.16 0.32
N GLU A 81 -13.14 10.77 -0.81
CA GLU A 81 -13.86 10.15 -1.92
C GLU A 81 -14.58 8.88 -1.48
N ARG A 82 -13.88 7.99 -0.76
CA ARG A 82 -14.51 6.81 -0.13
C ARG A 82 -15.69 7.18 0.78
N ALA A 83 -15.53 8.20 1.61
CA ALA A 83 -16.60 8.63 2.51
C ALA A 83 -17.82 9.17 1.74
N GLN A 84 -17.61 9.86 0.62
CA GLN A 84 -18.69 10.35 -0.24
C GLN A 84 -19.43 9.20 -0.93
N LEU A 85 -18.72 8.21 -1.47
CA LEU A 85 -19.34 7.01 -2.06
C LEU A 85 -20.22 6.28 -1.04
N ARG A 86 -19.73 6.12 0.19
CA ARG A 86 -20.50 5.53 1.30
C ARG A 86 -21.76 6.33 1.64
N GLN A 87 -21.72 7.66 1.58
CA GLN A 87 -22.90 8.50 1.82
C GLN A 87 -23.96 8.36 0.72
N ARG A 88 -23.54 8.00 -0.50
CA ARG A 88 -24.44 7.76 -1.64
C ARG A 88 -24.86 6.29 -1.77
N ASP A 89 -24.45 5.44 -0.84
CA ASP A 89 -24.63 3.98 -0.88
C ASP A 89 -24.09 3.35 -2.19
N GLU A 90 -23.03 3.94 -2.72
CA GLU A 90 -22.33 3.44 -3.91
C GLU A 90 -21.27 2.41 -3.52
N GLU A 91 -21.11 1.40 -4.37
CA GLU A 91 -20.11 0.37 -4.17
C GLU A 91 -18.68 0.94 -4.29
N LEU A 92 -17.82 0.57 -3.33
CA LEU A 92 -16.40 0.88 -3.41
C LEU A 92 -15.74 -0.13 -4.38
N THR A 93 -15.48 0.31 -5.59
CA THR A 93 -14.74 -0.47 -6.59
C THR A 93 -13.40 0.19 -6.91
N ALA A 94 -12.50 -0.55 -7.56
CA ALA A 94 -11.25 0.04 -8.06
C ALA A 94 -11.50 1.13 -9.13
N ALA A 95 -12.62 1.06 -9.85
CA ALA A 95 -12.97 2.04 -10.89
C ALA A 95 -13.58 3.33 -10.31
N SER A 96 -14.29 3.21 -9.19
CA SER A 96 -14.92 4.36 -8.50
C SER A 96 -13.97 5.10 -7.56
N LEU A 97 -12.75 4.58 -7.34
CA LEU A 97 -11.78 5.12 -6.40
C LEU A 97 -10.47 5.39 -7.11
N PHE A 98 -10.03 6.66 -7.08
CA PHE A 98 -8.75 7.03 -7.66
C PHE A 98 -7.73 7.40 -6.57
N ILE A 99 -6.50 6.95 -6.74
CA ILE A 99 -5.37 7.42 -5.93
C ILE A 99 -4.61 8.43 -6.78
N ASN A 100 -4.70 9.71 -6.42
CA ASN A 100 -3.84 10.78 -6.94
C ASN A 100 -2.51 10.81 -6.19
#